data_AF-A0AAU8TG35-F1
#
_entry.id   AF-A0AAU8TG35-F1
#
_cell.length_a   1.000
_cell.length_b   1.000
_cell.length_c   1.000
_cell.angle_alpha   90.00
_cell.angle_beta   90.00
_cell.angle_gamma   90.00
#
_symmetry.space_group_name_H-M   'P 1'
#
loop_
_entity.id
_entity.type
_entity.pdbx_description
1 polymer ?
#
loop_
_entity_poly.entity_id
_entity_poly.type
_entity_poly.pdbx_seq_one_letter_code
_entity_poly.pdbx_strand_id
1 'polypeptide(L)'
;MDYMPWNACLLIKPTLESSSGSDTAAWVQAVGSVLAILVAVGVAWYQARKQQELNRETLWQQYSMSLVKSAETFAEIASAASKVLKRISSQLDSRTKVLAAAEDRLPFDMPELRRFERALDGVELHLLPGQLVTPALILSANVRQFRVKVEMALQHCRSMDAAAFDDLFSTLNAMNQSTAQSVQDFYEKVTEIIHTYPSREKPTPPRST
;
A
#
# COMPACT_ATOMS: atom_id res chain seq x y z
N MET A 1 -18.69 -29.20 -19.27
CA MET A 1 -18.97 -30.62 -18.94
C MET A 1 -18.73 -30.76 -17.46
N ASP A 2 -19.80 -30.80 -16.67
CA ASP A 2 -19.91 -31.66 -15.49
C ASP A 2 -21.39 -31.76 -15.17
N TYR A 3 -21.87 -33.00 -15.18
CA TYR A 3 -23.28 -33.38 -15.17
C TYR A 3 -23.77 -33.45 -13.72
N MET A 4 -24.85 -32.72 -13.39
CA MET A 4 -25.63 -32.99 -12.17
C MET A 4 -26.85 -33.87 -12.51
N PRO A 5 -26.99 -35.06 -11.88
CA PRO A 5 -28.06 -36.00 -12.20
C PRO A 5 -29.38 -35.56 -11.56
N TRP A 6 -30.35 -35.23 -12.41
CA TRP A 6 -31.70 -34.76 -12.10
C TRP A 6 -32.75 -35.88 -11.94
N ASN A 7 -32.35 -37.11 -11.60
CA ASN A 7 -33.27 -38.24 -11.65
C ASN A 7 -33.21 -39.09 -10.37
N ALA A 8 -34.21 -38.94 -9.49
CA ALA A 8 -34.98 -40.05 -8.94
C ALA A 8 -35.90 -39.62 -7.77
N CYS A 9 -37.19 -39.93 -7.95
CA CYS A 9 -38.13 -40.40 -6.93
C CYS A 9 -38.49 -39.51 -5.74
N LEU A 10 -39.71 -38.98 -5.75
CA LEU A 10 -40.80 -39.60 -4.99
C LEU A 10 -42.17 -39.06 -5.44
N LEU A 11 -42.85 -39.90 -6.22
CA LEU A 11 -44.23 -39.76 -6.64
C LEU A 11 -45.11 -40.20 -5.45
N ILE A 12 -45.41 -39.27 -4.54
CA ILE A 12 -46.34 -39.51 -3.43
C ILE A 12 -47.77 -39.33 -3.97
N LYS A 13 -48.52 -40.44 -4.07
CA LYS A 13 -49.97 -40.44 -4.30
C LYS A 13 -50.68 -39.94 -3.02
N PRO A 14 -51.47 -38.86 -3.06
CA PRO A 14 -52.36 -38.52 -1.96
C PRO A 14 -53.65 -39.36 -2.10
N THR A 15 -53.75 -40.44 -1.33
CA THR A 15 -55.04 -41.09 -1.08
C THR A 15 -55.77 -40.30 0.01
N LEU A 16 -56.81 -39.57 -0.41
CA LEU A 16 -57.80 -38.92 0.44
C LEU A 16 -58.74 -39.99 1.01
N GLU A 17 -58.64 -40.26 2.31
CA GLU A 17 -59.66 -40.96 3.10
C GLU A 17 -60.05 -40.07 4.29
N SER A 18 -61.28 -39.56 4.25
CA SER A 18 -61.96 -38.85 5.34
C SER A 18 -62.15 -39.79 6.55
N SER A 19 -61.91 -39.38 7.81
CA SER A 19 -62.84 -38.56 8.57
C SER A 19 -62.34 -38.27 10.01
N SER A 20 -62.70 -37.09 10.53
CA SER A 20 -62.72 -36.64 11.94
C SER A 20 -61.41 -36.28 12.69
N GLY A 21 -60.21 -36.61 12.20
CA GLY A 21 -58.92 -36.15 12.79
C GLY A 21 -58.04 -35.31 11.85
N SER A 22 -58.47 -35.16 10.59
CA SER A 22 -57.73 -34.55 9.47
C SER A 22 -57.56 -33.04 9.60
N ASP A 23 -58.59 -32.35 10.07
CA ASP A 23 -58.53 -30.89 10.24
C ASP A 23 -57.46 -30.50 11.26
N THR A 24 -57.23 -31.38 12.26
CA THR A 24 -56.22 -31.18 13.29
C THR A 24 -54.79 -31.28 12.75
N ALA A 25 -54.54 -32.14 11.75
CA ALA A 25 -53.21 -32.29 11.15
C ALA A 25 -52.89 -31.15 10.17
N ALA A 26 -53.87 -30.70 9.39
CA ALA A 26 -53.69 -29.65 8.40
C ALA A 26 -53.31 -28.29 9.03
N TRP A 27 -53.91 -27.92 10.17
CA TRP A 27 -53.57 -26.66 10.84
C TRP A 27 -52.17 -26.71 11.47
N VAL A 28 -51.76 -27.85 12.05
CA VAL A 28 -50.41 -28.02 12.62
C VAL A 28 -49.35 -27.88 11.54
N GLN A 29 -49.61 -28.42 10.34
CA GLN A 29 -48.70 -28.27 9.21
C GLN A 29 -48.60 -26.82 8.73
N ALA A 30 -49.71 -26.09 8.63
CA ALA A 30 -49.71 -24.69 8.27
C ALA A 30 -48.92 -23.85 9.28
N VAL A 31 -49.18 -24.02 10.59
CA VAL A 31 -48.45 -23.33 11.67
C VAL A 31 -46.96 -23.71 11.67
N GLY A 32 -46.63 -24.98 11.46
CA GLY A 32 -45.25 -25.46 11.39
C GLY A 32 -44.46 -24.81 10.25
N SER A 33 -45.07 -24.66 9.06
CA SER A 33 -44.43 -24.02 7.90
C SER A 33 -44.16 -22.53 8.14
N VAL A 34 -45.10 -21.81 8.76
CA VAL A 34 -44.94 -20.40 9.11
C VAL A 34 -43.84 -20.22 10.16
N LEU A 35 -43.82 -21.06 11.20
CA LEU A 35 -42.75 -21.04 12.22
C LEU A 35 -41.37 -21.33 11.61
N ALA A 36 -41.27 -22.31 10.73
CA ALA A 36 -40.02 -22.64 10.05
C ALA A 36 -39.47 -21.44 9.24
N ILE A 37 -40.35 -20.73 8.52
CA ILE A 37 -39.97 -19.52 7.76
C ILE A 37 -39.49 -18.42 8.72
N LEU A 38 -40.20 -18.18 9.83
CA LEU A 38 -39.79 -17.17 10.81
C LEU A 38 -38.43 -17.48 11.44
N VAL A 39 -38.16 -18.75 11.77
CA VAL A 39 -36.85 -19.17 12.29
C VAL A 39 -35.76 -18.98 11.24
N ALA A 40 -35.99 -19.36 9.99
CA ALA A 40 -35.03 -19.18 8.90
C ALA A 40 -34.70 -17.70 8.67
N VAL A 41 -35.71 -16.82 8.66
CA VAL A 41 -35.53 -15.37 8.54
C VAL A 41 -34.76 -14.82 9.75
N GLY A 42 -35.08 -15.28 10.96
CA GLY A 42 -34.36 -14.88 12.18
C GLY A 42 -32.88 -15.24 12.15
N VAL A 43 -32.55 -16.48 11.73
CA VAL A 43 -31.16 -16.94 11.59
C VAL A 43 -30.42 -16.16 10.50
N ALA A 44 -31.04 -15.97 9.33
CA ALA A 44 -30.45 -15.19 8.24
C ALA A 44 -30.18 -13.74 8.65
N TRP A 45 -31.10 -13.10 9.37
CA TRP A 45 -30.92 -11.75 9.88
C TRP A 45 -29.79 -11.65 10.92
N TYR A 46 -29.71 -12.62 11.82
CA TYR A 46 -28.62 -12.71 12.80
C TYR A 46 -27.26 -12.89 12.11
N GLN A 47 -27.16 -13.79 11.13
CA GLN A 47 -25.94 -13.98 10.35
C GLN A 47 -25.56 -12.72 9.56
N ALA A 48 -26.53 -12.04 8.93
CA ALA A 48 -26.28 -10.80 8.20
C ALA A 48 -25.71 -9.70 9.10
N ARG A 49 -26.27 -9.52 10.31
CA ARG A 49 -25.73 -8.58 11.30
C ARG A 49 -24.32 -8.96 11.73
N LYS A 50 -24.08 -10.24 12.01
CA LYS A 50 -22.74 -10.71 12.43
C LYS A 50 -21.71 -10.53 11.31
N GLN A 51 -22.08 -10.76 10.06
CA GLN A 51 -21.21 -10.59 8.90
C GLN A 51 -20.88 -9.11 8.65
N GLN A 52 -21.82 -8.20 8.89
CA GLN A 52 -21.56 -6.76 8.83
C GLN A 52 -20.51 -6.31 9.84
N GLU A 53 -20.56 -6.82 11.09
CA GLU A 53 -19.55 -6.54 12.11
C GLU A 53 -18.15 -7.01 11.67
N LEU A 54 -18.05 -8.26 11.22
CA LEU A 54 -16.80 -8.86 10.75
C LEU A 54 -16.23 -8.13 9.53
N ASN A 55 -17.10 -7.72 8.58
CA ASN A 55 -16.69 -6.97 7.41
C ASN A 55 -16.11 -5.61 7.80
N ARG A 56 -16.70 -4.92 8.79
CA ARG A 56 -16.19 -3.62 9.25
C ARG A 56 -14.80 -3.74 9.87
N GLU A 57 -14.58 -4.76 10.70
CA GLU A 57 -13.26 -5.01 11.30
C GLU A 57 -12.22 -5.38 10.24
N THR A 58 -12.60 -6.23 9.27
CA THR A 58 -11.72 -6.63 8.17
C THR A 58 -11.32 -5.43 7.31
N LEU A 59 -12.27 -4.55 6.97
CA LEU A 59 -11.99 -3.34 6.20
C LEU A 59 -11.01 -2.41 6.93
N TRP A 60 -11.17 -2.26 8.25
CA TRP A 60 -10.28 -1.42 9.04
C TRP A 60 -8.86 -1.99 9.14
N GLN A 61 -8.75 -3.32 9.25
CA GLN A 61 -7.47 -4.02 9.20
C GLN A 61 -6.80 -3.87 7.83
N GLN A 62 -7.56 -4.04 6.74
CA GLN A 62 -7.04 -3.86 5.38
C GLN A 62 -6.54 -2.42 5.14
N TYR A 63 -7.29 -1.43 5.60
CA TYR A 63 -6.89 -0.03 5.50
C TYR A 63 -5.57 0.24 6.24
N SER A 64 -5.48 -0.17 7.51
CA SER A 64 -4.26 -0.01 8.31
C SER A 64 -3.05 -0.70 7.69
N MET A 65 -3.22 -1.93 7.22
CA MET A 65 -2.16 -2.67 6.52
C MET A 65 -1.73 -1.98 5.23
N SER A 66 -2.68 -1.42 4.46
CA SER A 66 -2.36 -0.69 3.23
C SER A 66 -1.52 0.57 3.50
N LEU A 67 -1.82 1.30 4.58
CA LEU A 67 -1.07 2.49 4.97
C LEU A 67 0.37 2.14 5.37
N VAL A 68 0.54 1.11 6.22
CA VAL A 68 1.87 0.65 6.65
C VAL A 68 2.67 0.18 5.45
N LYS A 69 2.08 -0.63 4.57
CA LYS A 69 2.75 -1.13 3.37
C LYS A 69 3.17 -0.01 2.41
N SER A 70 2.31 0.98 2.19
CA SER A 70 2.64 2.16 1.39
C SER A 70 3.79 2.95 1.99
N ALA A 71 3.79 3.12 3.32
CA ALA A 71 4.85 3.81 4.03
C ALA A 71 6.19 3.04 3.96
N GLU A 72 6.19 1.73 4.18
CA GLU A 72 7.38 0.88 4.02
C GLU A 72 7.94 0.94 2.60
N THR A 73 7.07 0.82 1.59
CA THR A 73 7.45 0.91 0.17
C THR A 73 8.10 2.25 -0.13
N PHE A 74 7.54 3.36 0.36
CA PHE A 74 8.14 4.68 0.19
C PHE A 74 9.50 4.79 0.90
N ALA A 75 9.62 4.25 2.11
CA ALA A 75 10.88 4.26 2.86
C ALA A 75 12.00 3.53 2.11
N GLU A 76 11.68 2.39 1.47
CA GLU A 76 12.63 1.67 0.63
C GLU A 76 13.04 2.47 -0.62
N ILE A 77 12.08 3.10 -1.31
CA ILE A 77 12.36 3.96 -2.47
C ILE A 77 13.25 5.13 -2.04
N ALA A 78 12.95 5.76 -0.91
CA ALA A 78 13.70 6.87 -0.36
C ALA A 78 15.14 6.48 0.01
N SER A 79 15.32 5.32 0.65
CA SER A 79 16.62 4.74 0.99
C SER A 79 17.44 4.42 -0.26
N ALA A 80 16.81 3.82 -1.28
CA ALA A 80 17.45 3.54 -2.56
C ALA A 80 17.87 4.83 -3.27
N ALA A 81 17.00 5.84 -3.34
CA ALA A 81 17.30 7.14 -3.92
C ALA A 81 18.50 7.80 -3.21
N SER A 82 18.53 7.83 -1.88
CA SER A 82 19.64 8.38 -1.09
C SER A 82 20.98 7.69 -1.41
N LYS A 83 20.99 6.36 -1.52
CA LYS A 83 22.19 5.60 -1.92
C LYS A 83 22.66 5.97 -3.32
N VAL A 84 21.75 6.17 -4.27
CA VAL A 84 22.08 6.58 -5.64
C VAL A 84 22.62 8.01 -5.68
N LEU A 85 22.01 8.96 -4.97
CA LEU A 85 22.52 10.33 -4.88
C LEU A 85 23.95 10.37 -4.30
N LYS A 86 24.19 9.60 -3.23
CA LYS A 86 25.53 9.46 -2.64
C LYS A 86 26.52 8.86 -3.62
N ARG A 87 26.12 7.82 -4.38
CA ARG A 87 26.95 7.19 -5.42
C ARG A 87 27.31 8.20 -6.51
N ILE A 88 26.32 8.91 -7.04
CA ILE A 88 26.50 9.94 -8.07
C ILE A 88 27.43 11.05 -7.57
N SER A 89 27.22 11.53 -6.34
CA SER A 89 28.09 12.55 -5.75
C SER A 89 29.53 12.08 -5.59
N SER A 90 29.76 10.80 -5.24
CA SER A 90 31.11 10.23 -5.16
C SER A 90 31.77 10.05 -6.54
N GLN A 91 30.98 9.86 -7.59
CA GLN A 91 31.46 9.79 -8.97
C GLN A 91 31.84 11.18 -9.51
N LEU A 92 31.23 12.24 -8.97
CA LEU A 92 31.45 13.63 -9.38
C LEU A 92 32.27 14.44 -8.36
N ASP A 93 33.06 13.80 -7.49
CA ASP A 93 33.78 14.44 -6.37
C ASP A 93 34.92 15.41 -6.76
N SER A 94 35.20 15.56 -8.05
CA SER A 94 36.33 16.33 -8.55
C SER A 94 36.06 16.90 -9.94
N ARG A 95 36.67 18.06 -10.22
CA ARG A 95 36.54 18.77 -11.50
C ARG A 95 36.86 17.89 -12.71
N THR A 96 37.92 17.08 -12.62
CA THR A 96 38.34 16.19 -13.72
C THR A 96 37.30 15.10 -13.98
N LYS A 97 36.66 14.55 -12.94
CA LYS A 97 35.57 13.57 -13.10
C LYS A 97 34.31 14.21 -13.68
N VAL A 98 33.95 15.43 -13.28
CA VAL A 98 32.81 16.16 -13.87
C VAL A 98 33.05 16.41 -15.36
N LEU A 99 34.25 16.86 -15.74
CA LEU A 99 34.63 17.05 -17.15
C LEU A 99 34.60 15.72 -17.92
N ALA A 100 35.15 14.64 -17.34
CA ALA A 100 35.12 13.32 -17.96
C ALA A 100 33.69 12.78 -18.13
N ALA A 101 32.81 13.02 -17.16
CA ALA A 101 31.39 12.66 -17.26
C ALA A 101 30.65 13.48 -18.32
N ALA A 102 30.99 14.76 -18.48
CA ALA A 102 30.38 15.62 -19.51
C ALA A 102 30.84 15.28 -20.94
N GLU A 103 32.03 14.70 -21.09
CA GLU A 103 32.56 14.22 -22.38
C GLU A 103 32.13 12.78 -22.73
N ASP A 104 31.17 12.21 -22.00
CA ASP A 104 30.72 10.81 -22.10
C ASP A 104 31.85 9.77 -21.91
N ARG A 105 32.95 10.16 -21.25
CA ARG A 105 34.10 9.28 -20.98
C ARG A 105 33.95 8.49 -19.69
N LEU A 106 33.02 8.88 -18.83
CA LEU A 106 32.67 8.17 -17.60
C LEU A 106 31.25 7.59 -17.74
N PRO A 107 31.00 6.31 -17.38
CA PRO A 107 29.64 5.79 -17.30
C PRO A 107 28.89 6.51 -16.17
N PHE A 108 28.20 7.59 -16.53
CA PHE A 108 27.38 8.40 -15.64
C PHE A 108 25.90 8.08 -15.86
N ASP A 109 25.26 7.43 -14.88
CA ASP A 109 23.88 6.94 -15.01
C ASP A 109 22.85 8.03 -14.68
N MET A 110 22.79 9.06 -15.52
CA MET A 110 21.74 10.07 -15.46
C MET A 110 20.32 9.49 -15.67
N PRO A 111 20.11 8.47 -16.53
CA PRO A 111 18.84 7.78 -16.63
C PRO A 111 18.37 7.17 -15.30
N GLU A 112 19.25 6.57 -14.51
CA GLU A 112 18.91 6.04 -13.18
C GLU A 112 18.42 7.14 -12.23
N LEU A 113 19.08 8.30 -12.19
CA LEU A 113 18.63 9.43 -11.38
C LEU A 113 17.22 9.90 -11.78
N ARG A 114 16.94 10.00 -13.08
CA ARG A 114 15.61 10.34 -13.60
C ARG A 114 14.56 9.28 -13.28
N ARG A 115 14.93 7.99 -13.19
CA ARG A 115 14.01 6.92 -12.76
C ARG A 115 13.58 7.11 -11.31
N PHE A 116 14.51 7.46 -10.42
CA PHE A 116 14.18 7.72 -9.01
C PHE A 116 13.34 8.97 -8.82
N GLU A 117 13.64 10.05 -9.53
CA GLU A 117 12.80 11.27 -9.54
C GLU A 117 11.36 10.93 -9.94
N ARG A 118 11.17 10.20 -11.05
CA ARG A 118 9.82 9.79 -11.49
C ARG A 118 9.15 8.83 -10.52
N ALA A 119 9.90 7.90 -9.92
CA ALA A 119 9.35 6.97 -8.93
C ALA A 119 8.84 7.73 -7.71
N LEU A 120 9.57 8.74 -7.24
CA LEU A 120 9.17 9.61 -6.13
C LEU A 120 8.00 10.53 -6.50
N ASP A 121 7.99 11.08 -7.70
CA ASP A 121 6.89 11.93 -8.21
C ASP A 121 5.60 11.12 -8.49
N GLY A 122 5.74 9.81 -8.75
CA GLY A 122 4.61 8.90 -8.96
C GLY A 122 3.94 8.41 -7.67
N VAL A 123 4.48 8.75 -6.51
CA VAL A 123 3.89 8.37 -5.23
C VAL A 123 2.63 9.20 -4.98
N GLU A 124 1.52 8.52 -4.80
CA GLU A 124 0.25 9.12 -4.44
C GLU A 124 0.28 9.62 -2.99
N LEU A 125 0.61 10.90 -2.80
CA LEU A 125 0.73 11.52 -1.46
C LEU A 125 -0.52 11.39 -0.60
N HIS A 126 -1.70 11.26 -1.21
CA HIS A 126 -2.97 11.09 -0.49
C HIS A 126 -3.15 9.69 0.13
N LEU A 127 -2.37 8.70 -0.33
CA LEU A 127 -2.32 7.36 0.27
C LEU A 127 -1.32 7.26 1.43
N LEU A 128 -0.46 8.27 1.59
CA LEU A 128 0.49 8.31 2.69
C LEU A 128 -0.20 8.80 3.98
N PRO A 129 0.18 8.24 5.15
CA PRO A 129 -0.12 8.83 6.44
C PRO A 129 0.26 10.32 6.48
N GLY A 130 -0.61 11.19 7.01
CA GLY A 130 -0.43 12.64 6.97
C GLY A 130 0.93 13.13 7.50
N GLN A 131 1.49 12.44 8.50
CA GLN A 131 2.81 12.76 9.07
C GLN A 131 4.00 12.50 8.12
N LEU A 132 3.82 11.69 7.09
CA LEU A 132 4.82 11.31 6.09
C LEU A 132 4.75 12.17 4.82
N VAL A 133 3.67 12.92 4.62
CA VAL A 133 3.48 13.77 3.42
C VAL A 133 4.57 14.85 3.32
N THR A 134 4.85 15.56 4.41
CA THR A 134 5.88 16.63 4.40
C THR A 134 7.28 16.09 4.14
N PRO A 135 7.78 15.05 4.85
CA PRO A 135 9.06 14.42 4.51
C PRO A 135 9.14 13.91 3.06
N ALA A 136 8.04 13.32 2.54
CA ALA A 136 7.99 12.86 1.17
C ALA A 136 8.15 14.00 0.15
N LEU A 137 7.47 15.13 0.37
CA LEU A 137 7.59 16.33 -0.47
C LEU A 137 9.01 16.91 -0.45
N ILE A 138 9.63 17.00 0.73
CA ILE A 138 11.01 17.49 0.89
C ILE A 138 11.99 16.58 0.14
N LEU A 139 11.84 15.27 0.28
CA LEU A 139 12.67 14.28 -0.41
C LEU A 139 12.55 14.41 -1.93
N SER A 140 11.32 14.45 -2.47
CA SER A 140 11.10 14.60 -3.92
C SER A 140 11.68 15.91 -4.45
N ALA A 141 11.52 17.01 -3.70
CA ALA A 141 12.12 18.30 -4.05
C ALA A 141 13.65 18.24 -4.05
N ASN A 142 14.27 17.63 -3.04
CA ASN A 142 15.72 17.48 -2.94
C ASN A 142 16.29 16.64 -4.10
N VAL A 143 15.66 15.52 -4.44
CA VAL A 143 16.09 14.67 -5.56
C VAL A 143 16.00 15.42 -6.89
N ARG A 144 14.91 16.16 -7.12
CA ARG A 144 14.74 17.02 -8.30
C ARG A 144 15.82 18.11 -8.37
N GLN A 145 16.06 18.82 -7.26
CA GLN A 145 17.08 19.87 -7.22
C GLN A 145 18.48 19.32 -7.45
N PHE A 146 18.81 18.17 -6.86
CA PHE A 146 20.07 17.48 -7.08
C PHE A 146 20.26 17.14 -8.56
N ARG A 147 19.24 16.56 -9.19
CA ARG A 147 19.25 16.27 -10.63
C ARG A 147 19.50 17.50 -11.47
N VAL A 148 18.77 18.59 -11.22
CA VAL A 148 18.91 19.86 -11.96
C VAL A 148 20.33 20.42 -11.80
N LYS A 149 20.88 20.41 -10.57
CA LYS A 149 22.25 20.86 -10.30
C LYS A 149 23.30 20.04 -11.03
N VAL A 150 23.18 18.72 -11.02
CA VAL A 150 24.08 17.82 -11.74
C VAL A 150 23.98 18.04 -13.26
N GLU A 151 22.76 18.15 -13.79
CA GLU A 151 22.55 18.39 -15.23
C GLU A 151 23.15 19.73 -15.67
N MET A 152 22.92 20.80 -14.90
CA MET A 152 23.52 22.11 -15.17
C MET A 152 25.04 22.05 -15.13
N ALA A 153 25.62 21.37 -14.14
CA ALA A 153 27.06 21.21 -14.00
C ALA A 153 27.67 20.47 -15.19
N LEU A 154 27.02 19.40 -15.67
CA LEU A 154 27.49 18.67 -16.86
C LEU A 154 27.40 19.54 -18.13
N GLN A 155 26.32 20.29 -18.30
CA GLN A 155 26.13 21.17 -19.45
C GLN A 155 27.12 22.36 -19.49
N HIS A 156 27.42 22.94 -18.33
CA HIS A 156 28.21 24.17 -18.21
C HIS A 156 29.63 23.94 -17.65
N CYS A 157 30.09 22.69 -17.60
CA CYS A 157 31.37 22.32 -16.98
C CYS A 157 32.59 23.09 -17.54
N ARG A 158 32.53 23.53 -18.80
CA ARG A 158 33.61 24.29 -19.46
C ARG A 158 33.64 25.77 -19.08
N SER A 159 32.50 26.34 -18.69
CA SER A 159 32.39 27.75 -18.27
C SER A 159 32.51 27.93 -16.76
N MET A 160 32.50 26.84 -15.99
CA MET A 160 32.66 26.88 -14.53
C MET A 160 34.12 27.13 -14.13
N ASP A 161 34.33 28.11 -13.28
CA ASP A 161 35.60 28.36 -12.61
C ASP A 161 35.75 27.49 -11.36
N ALA A 162 36.90 27.59 -10.68
CA ALA A 162 37.18 26.79 -9.48
C ALA A 162 36.15 27.02 -8.36
N ALA A 163 35.76 28.28 -8.13
CA ALA A 163 34.79 28.64 -7.10
C ALA A 163 33.40 28.04 -7.39
N ALA A 164 32.96 28.02 -8.65
CA ALA A 164 31.70 27.39 -9.04
C ALA A 164 31.71 25.87 -8.83
N PHE A 165 32.85 25.19 -9.02
CA PHE A 165 32.98 23.77 -8.70
C PHE A 165 32.91 23.52 -7.20
N ASP A 166 33.58 24.33 -6.39
CA ASP A 166 33.54 24.21 -4.93
C ASP A 166 32.11 24.41 -4.39
N ASP A 167 31.38 25.41 -4.92
CA ASP A 167 29.96 25.63 -4.61
C ASP A 167 29.08 24.43 -4.99
N LEU A 168 29.31 23.86 -6.19
CA LEU A 168 28.61 22.66 -6.64
C LEU A 168 28.83 21.50 -5.66
N PHE A 169 30.08 21.17 -5.33
CA PHE A 169 30.38 20.03 -4.47
C PHE A 169 29.85 20.22 -3.05
N SER A 170 29.96 21.44 -2.51
CA SER A 170 29.35 21.81 -1.24
C SER A 170 27.83 21.63 -1.26
N THR A 171 27.17 22.11 -2.31
CA THR A 171 25.72 21.99 -2.50
C THR A 171 25.27 20.53 -2.63
N LEU A 172 25.96 19.71 -3.45
CA LEU A 172 25.63 18.29 -3.60
C LEU A 172 25.80 17.53 -2.29
N ASN A 173 26.84 17.84 -1.51
CA ASN A 173 27.06 17.25 -0.19
C ASN A 173 25.95 17.65 0.80
N ALA A 174 25.56 18.93 0.84
CA ALA A 174 24.46 19.41 1.67
C ALA A 174 23.13 18.74 1.29
N MET A 175 22.84 18.58 0.00
CA MET A 175 21.65 17.87 -0.48
C MET A 175 21.66 16.38 -0.11
N ASN A 176 22.81 15.72 -0.16
CA ASN A 176 22.96 14.32 0.30
C ASN A 176 22.68 14.19 1.80
N GLN A 177 23.21 15.12 2.61
CA GLN A 177 22.96 15.13 4.06
C GLN A 177 21.48 15.39 4.36
N SER A 178 20.87 16.38 3.72
CA SER A 178 19.44 16.70 3.88
C SER A 178 18.55 15.52 3.44
N THR A 179 18.92 14.82 2.36
CA THR A 179 18.22 13.62 1.91
C THR A 179 18.38 12.48 2.91
N ALA A 180 19.58 12.24 3.44
CA ALA A 180 19.81 11.22 4.45
C ALA A 180 19.01 11.48 5.74
N GLN A 181 18.96 12.75 6.19
CA GLN A 181 18.13 13.17 7.32
C GLN A 181 16.64 12.94 7.02
N SER A 182 16.15 13.34 5.85
CA SER A 182 14.75 13.13 5.45
C SER A 182 14.38 11.65 5.43
N VAL A 183 15.29 10.77 5.00
CA VAL A 183 15.10 9.30 5.04
C VAL A 183 15.04 8.80 6.49
N GLN A 184 15.91 9.29 7.37
CA GLN A 184 15.90 8.92 8.78
C GLN A 184 14.61 9.37 9.47
N ASP A 185 14.22 10.64 9.32
CA ASP A 185 12.96 11.19 9.82
C ASP A 185 11.76 10.37 9.33
N PHE A 186 11.83 9.88 8.09
CA PHE A 186 10.82 9.01 7.52
C PHE A 186 10.74 7.67 8.28
N TYR A 187 11.86 6.98 8.49
CA TYR A 187 11.89 5.72 9.25
C TYR A 187 11.42 5.87 10.69
N GLU A 188 11.80 6.94 11.36
CA GLU A 188 11.36 7.23 12.73
C GLU A 188 9.83 7.36 12.78
N LYS A 189 9.24 8.12 11.86
CA LYS A 189 7.78 8.27 11.75
C LYS A 189 7.06 6.99 11.32
N VAL A 190 7.65 6.18 10.45
CA VAL A 190 7.08 4.87 10.07
C VAL A 190 7.04 3.95 11.28
N THR A 191 8.12 3.92 12.06
CA THR A 191 8.22 3.11 13.28
C THR A 191 7.18 3.57 14.32
N GLU A 192 6.99 4.88 14.47
CA GLU A 192 5.94 5.46 15.32
C GLU A 192 4.52 5.02 14.87
N ILE A 193 4.25 4.99 13.55
CA ILE A 193 2.97 4.51 12.99
C ILE A 193 2.80 3.02 13.33
N ILE A 194 3.80 2.19 13.08
CA ILE A 194 3.73 0.75 13.35
C ILE A 194 3.43 0.50 14.85
N HIS A 195 4.02 1.29 15.75
CA HIS A 195 3.73 1.19 17.18
C HIS A 195 2.37 1.75 17.60
N THR A 196 1.86 2.78 16.91
CA THR A 196 0.55 3.40 17.16
C THR A 196 -0.60 2.54 16.66
N TYR A 197 -0.36 1.76 15.60
CA TYR A 197 -1.28 0.75 15.08
C TYR A 197 -0.78 -0.65 15.42
N PRO A 198 -0.64 -1.01 16.72
CA PRO A 198 -0.31 -2.38 17.06
C PRO A 198 -1.41 -3.21 16.42
N SER A 199 -1.02 -4.15 15.57
CA SER A 199 -1.92 -5.13 15.00
C SER A 199 -2.70 -5.70 16.16
N ARG A 200 -3.97 -5.28 16.35
CA ARG A 200 -4.86 -5.87 17.35
C ARG A 200 -4.73 -7.37 17.10
N GLU A 201 -4.25 -8.09 18.11
CA GLU A 201 -3.98 -9.53 18.05
C GLU A 201 -5.03 -10.20 17.19
N LYS A 202 -4.58 -11.03 16.25
CA LYS A 202 -5.45 -11.77 15.33
C LYS A 202 -6.69 -12.21 16.10
N PRO A 203 -7.91 -11.81 15.69
CA PRO A 203 -9.11 -12.25 16.38
C PRO A 203 -9.03 -13.78 16.45
N THR A 204 -8.98 -14.30 17.67
CA THR A 204 -8.87 -15.75 17.88
C THR A 204 -10.03 -16.37 17.11
N PRO A 205 -9.78 -17.30 16.18
CA PRO A 205 -10.85 -17.86 15.36
C PRO A 205 -11.94 -18.38 16.31
N PRO A 206 -13.23 -18.09 16.03
CA PRO A 206 -14.30 -18.59 16.87
C PRO A 206 -14.15 -20.11 16.96
N ARG A 207 -14.02 -20.63 18.19
CA ARG A 207 -14.00 -22.08 18.41
C ARG A 207 -15.27 -22.64 17.78
N SER A 208 -15.12 -23.49 16.78
CA SER A 208 -16.22 -24.25 16.20
C SER A 208 -16.84 -25.09 17.30
N THR A 209 -18.04 -24.72 17.74
CA THR A 209 -18.92 -25.52 18.60
C THR A 209 -19.90 -26.32 17.77
#